data_AF-A0A2G9UT79-F1
#
_entry.id   AF-A0A2G9UT79-F1
#
_cell.length_a   1.000
_cell.length_b   1.000
_cell.length_c   1.000
_cell.angle_alpha   90.00
_cell.angle_beta   90.00
_cell.angle_gamma   90.00
#
_symmetry.space_group_name_H-M   'P 1'
#
loop_
_entity.id
_entity.type
_entity.pdbx_description
1 polymer ?
#
loop_
_entity_poly.entity_id
_entity_poly.type
_entity_poly.pdbx_seq_one_letter_code
_entity_poly.pdbx_strand_id
1 'polypeptide(L)'
;MCPDNEGMRDHFRELFLEMHNYRRSNIALGKVRKDTGRNFPMGADMQKMVYDCDLEADAMIYAETCALQRSYPGTRKGQGENVAVVQPSSAEDFTAAVEWAVRSWYRRIKSADSIGVKKVTFREKHKYTAVAYATQVTPQLHLL
;
A
#
# COMPACT_ATOMS: atom_id res chain seq x y z
N MET A 1 11.90 5.01 -14.82
CA MET A 1 11.22 3.80 -14.33
C MET A 1 10.03 3.54 -15.26
N CYS A 2 9.76 2.31 -15.69
CA CYS A 2 8.61 1.98 -16.57
C CYS A 2 8.45 2.86 -17.83
N PRO A 3 9.37 2.77 -18.81
CA PRO A 3 9.37 3.65 -19.99
C PRO A 3 8.14 3.46 -20.90
N ASP A 4 7.51 2.29 -20.85
CA ASP A 4 6.37 1.93 -21.72
C ASP A 4 5.01 2.33 -21.13
N ASN A 5 4.98 2.85 -19.91
CA ASN A 5 3.76 3.32 -19.25
C ASN A 5 3.67 4.85 -19.30
N GLU A 6 2.59 5.36 -19.90
CA GLU A 6 2.29 6.80 -19.96
C GLU A 6 1.57 7.29 -18.69
N GLY A 7 1.27 8.58 -18.57
CA GLY A 7 0.43 9.11 -17.47
C GLY A 7 1.07 9.19 -16.06
N MET A 8 1.99 8.29 -15.71
CA MET A 8 2.76 8.31 -14.46
C MET A 8 4.19 8.81 -14.69
N ARG A 9 4.73 9.59 -13.74
CA ARG A 9 6.09 10.15 -13.80
C ARG A 9 7.00 9.47 -12.79
N ASP A 10 8.28 9.33 -13.14
CA ASP A 10 9.29 8.67 -12.31
C ASP A 10 9.36 9.19 -10.87
N HIS A 11 9.31 10.52 -10.69
CA HIS A 11 9.31 11.10 -9.35
C HIS A 11 8.15 10.59 -8.47
N PHE A 12 6.95 10.40 -9.04
CA PHE A 12 5.82 9.85 -8.29
C PHE A 12 5.99 8.35 -7.99
N ARG A 13 6.59 7.59 -8.91
CA ARG A 13 6.91 6.18 -8.71
C ARG A 13 7.88 6.00 -7.53
N GLU A 14 8.93 6.82 -7.51
CA GLU A 14 9.90 6.89 -6.42
C GLU A 14 9.24 7.30 -5.10
N LEU A 15 8.41 8.33 -5.12
CA LEU A 15 7.70 8.82 -3.93
C LEU A 15 6.77 7.75 -3.34
N PHE A 16 5.97 7.07 -4.18
CA PHE A 16 5.15 5.94 -3.72
C PHE A 16 6.01 4.86 -3.09
N LEU A 17 7.09 4.45 -3.75
CA LEU A 17 7.96 3.37 -3.27
C LEU A 17 8.65 3.72 -1.95
N GLU A 18 9.19 4.93 -1.85
CA GLU A 18 9.88 5.43 -0.65
C GLU A 18 8.90 5.52 0.52
N MET A 19 7.75 6.16 0.33
CA MET A 19 6.78 6.36 1.41
C MET A 19 6.24 5.03 1.95
N HIS A 20 6.01 4.04 1.09
CA HIS A 20 5.60 2.70 1.50
C HIS A 20 6.72 1.98 2.26
N ASN A 21 7.95 1.95 1.73
CA ASN A 21 9.07 1.28 2.38
C ASN A 21 9.45 1.92 3.72
N TYR A 22 9.42 3.25 3.83
CA TYR A 22 9.61 3.98 5.09
C TYR A 22 8.60 3.54 6.16
N ARG A 23 7.33 3.44 5.78
CA ARG A 23 6.24 3.01 6.67
C ARG A 23 6.36 1.54 7.07
N ARG A 24 6.65 0.65 6.12
CA ARG A 24 6.90 -0.77 6.36
C ARG A 24 8.06 -0.97 7.33
N SER A 25 9.17 -0.24 7.16
CA SER A 25 10.32 -0.26 8.06
C SER A 25 9.93 0.16 9.49
N ASN A 26 9.22 1.28 9.64
CA ASN A 26 8.77 1.72 10.97
C ASN A 26 7.83 0.72 11.66
N ILE A 27 6.92 0.09 10.91
CA ILE A 27 6.07 -0.99 11.44
C ILE A 27 6.94 -2.17 11.89
N ALA A 28 7.87 -2.62 11.04
CA ALA A 28 8.74 -3.76 11.32
C ALA A 28 9.63 -3.52 12.55
N LEU A 29 10.09 -2.28 12.77
CA LEU A 29 10.87 -1.88 13.94
C LEU A 29 10.02 -1.63 15.19
N GLY A 30 8.70 -1.83 15.13
CA GLY A 30 7.80 -1.60 16.28
C GLY A 30 7.72 -0.13 16.71
N LYS A 31 8.02 0.82 15.81
CA LYS A 31 8.02 2.28 16.09
C LYS A 31 6.65 2.93 15.96
N VAL A 32 5.65 2.16 15.53
CA VAL A 32 4.33 2.67 15.17
C VAL A 32 3.34 2.37 16.27
N ARG A 33 2.72 3.41 16.82
CA ARG A 33 1.69 3.29 17.86
C ARG A 33 0.32 3.07 17.23
N LYS A 34 -0.40 2.06 17.71
CA LYS A 34 -1.82 1.80 17.42
C LYS A 34 -2.71 2.79 18.16
N ASP A 35 -3.97 2.86 17.74
CA ASP A 35 -4.98 3.68 18.42
C ASP A 35 -5.28 3.16 19.84
N THR A 36 -5.01 1.88 20.10
CA THR A 36 -5.07 1.27 21.45
C THR A 36 -3.96 1.72 22.41
N GLY A 37 -3.03 2.58 21.94
CA GLY A 37 -1.91 3.09 22.73
C GLY A 37 -0.67 2.17 22.77
N ARG A 38 -0.78 0.92 22.29
CA ARG A 38 0.35 -0.02 22.18
C ARG A 38 1.05 0.11 20.84
N ASN A 39 2.34 -0.19 20.78
CA ASN A 39 3.04 -0.29 19.50
C ASN A 39 2.68 -1.57 18.75
N PHE A 40 2.87 -1.55 17.43
CA PHE A 40 2.94 -2.78 16.66
C PHE A 40 4.09 -3.67 17.17
N PRO A 41 3.89 -5.01 17.18
CA PRO A 41 5.00 -5.93 17.44
C PRO A 41 6.07 -5.77 16.36
N MET A 42 7.33 -6.03 16.72
CA MET A 42 8.41 -6.07 15.73
C MET A 42 8.12 -7.14 14.68
N GLY A 43 8.29 -6.78 13.41
CA GLY A 43 8.19 -7.70 12.28
C GLY A 43 9.44 -8.55 12.18
N ALA A 44 9.29 -9.83 11.84
CA ALA A 44 10.43 -10.72 11.62
C ALA A 44 10.91 -10.71 10.16
N ASP A 45 10.00 -10.53 9.19
CA ASP A 45 10.29 -10.69 7.77
C ASP A 45 9.44 -9.72 6.92
N MET A 46 9.55 -8.41 7.20
CA MET A 46 8.86 -7.40 6.40
C MET A 46 9.61 -7.15 5.10
N GLN A 47 9.13 -7.76 4.01
CA GLN A 47 9.75 -7.65 2.69
C GLN A 47 9.87 -6.18 2.22
N LYS A 48 10.97 -5.82 1.56
CA LYS A 48 11.10 -4.50 0.92
C LYS A 48 10.30 -4.52 -0.37
N MET A 49 9.46 -3.50 -0.59
CA MET A 49 8.75 -3.35 -1.86
C MET A 49 9.74 -2.90 -2.95
N VAL A 50 9.53 -3.43 -4.15
CA VAL A 50 10.11 -2.95 -5.41
C VAL A 50 8.98 -2.42 -6.29
N TYR A 51 9.30 -1.47 -7.17
CA TYR A 51 8.32 -0.97 -8.13
C TYR A 51 8.12 -1.98 -9.25
N ASP A 52 6.89 -2.18 -9.69
CA ASP A 52 6.50 -3.15 -10.71
C ASP A 52 5.63 -2.45 -11.76
N CYS A 53 6.09 -2.44 -13.01
CA CYS A 53 5.46 -1.69 -14.09
C CYS A 53 4.15 -2.34 -14.56
N ASP A 54 4.00 -3.66 -14.41
CA ASP A 54 2.76 -4.36 -14.78
C ASP A 54 1.66 -4.02 -13.77
N LEU A 55 2.00 -3.94 -12.48
CA LEU A 55 1.07 -3.47 -11.43
C LEU A 55 0.69 -2.00 -11.61
N GLU A 56 1.61 -1.15 -12.11
CA GLU A 56 1.29 0.24 -12.45
C GLU A 56 0.30 0.29 -13.62
N ALA A 57 0.53 -0.46 -14.69
CA ALA A 57 -0.34 -0.50 -15.86
C ALA A 57 -1.77 -0.93 -15.47
N ASP A 58 -1.89 -2.00 -14.68
CA ASP A 58 -3.19 -2.46 -14.16
C ASP A 58 -3.88 -1.40 -13.29
N ALA A 59 -3.12 -0.72 -12.42
CA ALA A 59 -3.64 0.34 -11.57
C ALA A 59 -4.11 1.55 -12.38
N MET A 60 -3.38 1.92 -13.44
CA MET A 60 -3.74 3.01 -14.34
C MET A 60 -5.01 2.70 -15.13
N ILE A 61 -5.09 1.53 -15.76
CA ILE A 61 -6.28 1.07 -16.50
C ILE A 61 -7.52 1.20 -15.61
N TYR A 62 -7.40 0.80 -14.34
CA TYR A 62 -8.52 0.94 -13.42
C TYR A 62 -8.79 2.39 -13.00
N ALA A 63 -7.76 3.19 -12.74
CA ALA A 63 -7.90 4.60 -12.38
C ALA A 63 -8.60 5.43 -13.46
N GLU A 64 -8.34 5.14 -14.74
CA GLU A 64 -8.96 5.79 -15.91
C GLU A 64 -10.48 5.61 -15.97
N THR A 65 -11.02 4.55 -15.34
CA THR A 65 -12.47 4.34 -15.25
C THR A 65 -13.18 5.35 -14.34
N CYS A 66 -12.42 6.09 -13.52
CA CYS A 66 -12.95 7.02 -12.52
C CYS A 66 -14.00 6.39 -11.59
N ALA A 67 -13.92 5.08 -11.31
CA ALA A 67 -14.91 4.37 -10.50
C ALA A 67 -14.94 4.80 -9.01
N LEU A 68 -13.92 5.52 -8.53
CA LEU A 68 -13.77 6.06 -7.15
C LEU A 68 -13.88 5.01 -6.02
N GLN A 69 -13.84 3.72 -6.35
CA GLN A 69 -13.95 2.60 -5.43
C GLN A 69 -12.92 1.52 -5.79
N ARG A 70 -12.89 0.42 -5.05
CA ARG A 70 -12.00 -0.73 -5.35
C ARG A 70 -12.51 -1.55 -6.52
N SER A 71 -11.62 -2.06 -7.36
CA SER A 71 -11.96 -3.01 -8.40
C SER A 71 -12.43 -4.33 -7.81
N TYR A 72 -13.28 -5.04 -8.56
CA TYR A 72 -13.76 -6.36 -8.18
C TYR A 72 -12.56 -7.32 -8.04
N PRO A 73 -12.40 -8.06 -6.92
CA PRO A 73 -11.22 -8.90 -6.72
C PRO A 73 -10.94 -9.92 -7.83
N GLY A 74 -11.98 -10.37 -8.55
CA GLY A 74 -11.82 -11.28 -9.68
C GLY A 74 -11.13 -10.68 -10.91
N THR A 75 -11.08 -9.35 -11.04
CA THR A 75 -10.39 -8.64 -12.14
C THR A 75 -8.92 -8.35 -11.85
N ARG A 76 -8.44 -8.64 -10.63
CA ARG A 76 -7.05 -8.37 -10.19
C ARG A 76 -6.49 -9.52 -9.37
N LYS A 77 -6.51 -10.72 -9.97
CA LYS A 77 -6.13 -11.97 -9.30
C LYS A 77 -4.69 -11.88 -8.79
N GLY A 78 -4.51 -12.16 -7.50
CA GLY A 78 -3.19 -12.10 -6.85
C GLY A 78 -2.77 -10.71 -6.40
N GLN A 79 -3.50 -9.64 -6.76
CA GLN A 79 -3.10 -8.26 -6.47
C GLN A 79 -3.87 -7.64 -5.31
N GLY A 80 -3.13 -6.86 -4.52
CA GLY A 80 -3.70 -5.91 -3.59
C GLY A 80 -4.17 -4.65 -4.28
N GLU A 81 -5.02 -3.88 -3.62
CA GLU A 81 -5.45 -2.60 -4.15
C GLU A 81 -5.84 -1.66 -3.04
N ASN A 82 -5.23 -0.48 -3.07
CA ASN A 82 -5.62 0.69 -2.31
C ASN A 82 -6.10 1.75 -3.30
N VAL A 83 -7.24 2.38 -2.99
CA VAL A 83 -7.81 3.48 -3.80
C VAL A 83 -7.89 4.72 -2.95
N ALA A 84 -7.57 5.87 -3.54
CA ALA A 84 -7.69 7.18 -2.92
C ALA A 84 -8.37 8.14 -3.91
N VAL A 85 -9.30 8.93 -3.39
CA VAL A 85 -9.92 10.03 -4.11
C VAL A 85 -9.54 11.30 -3.36
N VAL A 86 -8.71 12.13 -3.99
CA VAL A 86 -8.16 13.33 -3.36
C VAL A 86 -8.94 14.53 -3.87
N GLN A 87 -9.60 15.24 -2.95
CA GLN A 87 -10.27 16.49 -3.31
C GLN A 87 -9.22 17.58 -3.55
N PRO A 88 -9.45 18.54 -4.45
CA PRO A 88 -8.54 19.68 -4.66
C PRO A 88 -8.24 20.47 -3.38
N SER A 89 -9.18 20.50 -2.43
CA SER A 89 -8.98 21.13 -1.12
C SER A 89 -8.01 20.39 -0.20
N SER A 90 -7.67 19.13 -0.52
CA SER A 90 -6.80 18.27 0.29
C SER A 90 -5.36 18.21 -0.22
N ALA A 91 -5.11 18.68 -1.45
CA ALA A 91 -3.81 18.66 -2.10
C ALA A 91 -3.71 19.74 -3.17
N GLU A 92 -2.67 20.56 -3.09
CA GLU A 92 -2.43 21.68 -4.02
C GLU A 92 -1.88 21.22 -5.37
N ASP A 93 -1.18 20.08 -5.39
CA ASP A 93 -0.62 19.47 -6.58
C ASP A 93 -0.65 17.93 -6.50
N PHE A 94 -0.15 17.27 -7.55
CA PHE A 94 -0.09 15.81 -7.59
C PHE A 94 0.88 15.20 -6.57
N THR A 95 1.95 15.90 -6.21
CA THR A 95 2.89 15.44 -5.17
C THR A 95 2.18 15.37 -3.82
N ALA A 96 1.49 16.44 -3.44
CA ALA A 96 0.66 16.51 -2.25
C ALA A 96 -0.47 15.48 -2.28
N ALA A 97 -1.04 15.19 -3.45
CA ALA A 97 -2.07 14.17 -3.60
C ALA A 97 -1.53 12.75 -3.35
N VAL A 98 -0.35 12.42 -3.89
CA VAL A 98 0.35 11.15 -3.62
C VAL A 98 0.66 11.02 -2.13
N GLU A 99 1.22 12.06 -1.52
CA GLU A 99 1.52 12.08 -0.10
C GLU A 99 0.27 11.86 0.76
N TRP A 100 -0.80 12.60 0.43
CA TRP A 100 -2.08 12.51 1.12
C TRP A 100 -2.66 11.10 1.02
N ALA A 101 -2.65 10.50 -0.18
CA ALA A 101 -3.16 9.15 -0.42
C ALA A 101 -2.42 8.12 0.45
N VAL A 102 -1.08 8.10 0.41
CA VAL A 102 -0.28 7.15 1.19
C VAL A 102 -0.44 7.38 2.70
N ARG A 103 -0.50 8.64 3.16
CA ARG A 103 -0.78 8.96 4.57
C ARG A 103 -2.17 8.47 5.00
N SER A 104 -3.18 8.63 4.14
CA SER A 104 -4.56 8.23 4.42
C SER A 104 -4.69 6.71 4.61
N TRP A 105 -4.09 5.92 3.72
CA TRP A 105 -4.03 4.46 3.81
C TRP A 105 -3.28 4.04 5.06
N TYR A 106 -2.14 4.67 5.32
CA TYR A 106 -1.32 4.35 6.48
C TYR A 106 -2.03 4.64 7.81
N ARG A 107 -2.80 5.72 7.90
CA ARG A 107 -3.59 6.04 9.10
C ARG A 107 -4.55 4.91 9.45
N ARG A 108 -5.15 4.26 8.44
CA ARG A 108 -6.06 3.12 8.67
C ARG A 108 -5.38 1.94 9.34
N ILE A 109 -4.07 1.78 9.21
CA ILE A 109 -3.34 0.68 9.86
C ILE A 109 -3.38 0.81 11.36
N LYS A 110 -3.38 2.02 11.92
CA LYS A 110 -3.31 2.22 13.37
C LYS A 110 -4.51 1.64 14.13
N SER A 111 -5.65 1.46 13.46
CA SER A 111 -6.84 0.79 14.00
C SER A 111 -6.82 -0.74 13.82
N ALA A 112 -5.69 -1.32 13.37
CA ALA A 112 -5.57 -2.76 13.21
C ALA A 112 -5.46 -3.50 14.56
N ASP A 113 -6.57 -4.12 14.94
CA ASP A 113 -6.64 -5.02 16.10
C ASP A 113 -5.96 -6.38 15.84
N SER A 114 -5.77 -6.76 14.57
CA SER A 114 -5.58 -8.18 14.17
C SER A 114 -4.15 -8.67 13.96
N ILE A 115 -3.11 -7.85 14.11
CA ILE A 115 -1.73 -8.39 14.13
C ILE A 115 -1.49 -8.97 15.54
N GLY A 116 -1.73 -10.27 15.67
CA GLY A 116 -1.58 -11.01 16.91
C GLY A 116 -0.17 -10.89 17.47
N VAL A 117 -0.06 -10.60 18.76
CA VAL A 117 1.20 -10.38 19.51
C VAL A 117 2.16 -11.57 19.50
N LYS A 118 1.67 -12.79 19.19
CA LYS A 118 2.48 -14.03 19.19
C LYS A 118 2.94 -14.49 17.81
N LYS A 119 2.27 -14.07 16.72
CA LYS A 119 2.59 -14.47 15.33
C LYS A 119 2.29 -13.31 14.37
N VAL A 120 3.34 -12.65 13.90
CA VAL A 120 3.30 -11.51 12.97
C VAL A 120 3.28 -11.96 11.50
N THR A 121 2.34 -12.84 11.15
CA THR A 121 2.22 -13.40 9.79
C THR A 121 1.01 -12.81 9.05
N PHE A 122 1.24 -12.25 7.86
CA PHE A 122 0.14 -11.88 6.95
C PHE A 122 -0.55 -13.14 6.39
N ARG A 123 -1.88 -13.13 6.29
CA ARG A 123 -2.72 -14.31 5.97
C ARG A 123 -3.97 -13.84 5.25
N GLU A 124 -4.70 -14.76 4.62
CA GLU A 124 -5.92 -14.47 3.86
C GLU A 124 -6.91 -13.57 4.60
N LYS A 125 -7.17 -13.87 5.89
CA LYS A 125 -8.06 -13.08 6.75
C LYS A 125 -7.66 -11.62 6.93
N HIS A 126 -6.41 -11.25 6.62
CA HIS A 126 -5.90 -9.89 6.75
C HIS A 126 -6.08 -9.06 5.46
N LYS A 127 -6.42 -9.67 4.31
CA LYS A 127 -6.58 -8.97 3.02
C LYS A 127 -7.67 -7.90 3.02
N TYR A 128 -8.64 -8.01 3.93
CA TYR A 128 -9.76 -7.08 4.05
C TYR A 128 -9.74 -6.27 5.35
N THR A 129 -8.62 -6.30 6.08
CA THR A 129 -8.45 -5.52 7.31
C THR A 129 -7.50 -4.35 7.10
N ALA A 130 -7.45 -3.45 8.09
CA ALA A 130 -6.53 -2.33 8.17
C ALA A 130 -5.05 -2.70 7.88
N VAL A 131 -4.65 -3.94 8.15
CA VAL A 131 -3.27 -4.42 7.98
C VAL A 131 -2.87 -4.47 6.50
N ALA A 132 -3.80 -4.73 5.58
CA ALA A 132 -3.52 -4.85 4.15
C ALA A 132 -2.90 -3.57 3.56
N TYR A 133 -3.25 -2.39 4.08
CA TYR A 133 -2.80 -1.09 3.58
C TYR A 133 -1.28 -0.89 3.54
N ALA A 134 -0.49 -1.63 4.33
CA ALA A 134 0.97 -1.59 4.25
C ALA A 134 1.66 -2.95 4.18
N THR A 135 0.94 -4.06 4.31
CA THR A 135 1.57 -5.38 4.44
C THR A 135 1.30 -6.31 3.27
N GLN A 136 0.32 -5.99 2.42
CA GLN A 136 0.05 -6.80 1.24
C GLN A 136 1.22 -6.69 0.26
N VAL A 137 1.79 -7.85 -0.09
CA VAL A 137 2.78 -8.01 -1.14
C VAL A 137 2.32 -9.20 -1.98
N THR A 138 2.42 -9.09 -3.30
CA THR A 138 2.23 -10.24 -4.19
C THR A 138 3.45 -11.14 -4.00
N PRO A 139 3.28 -12.45 -3.74
CA PRO A 139 4.42 -13.36 -3.80
C PRO A 139 5.00 -13.27 -5.21
N GLN A 140 6.25 -12.83 -5.35
CA GLN A 140 7.00 -13.09 -6.57
C GLN A 140 7.22 -14.60 -6.64
N LEU A 141 6.30 -15.32 -7.28
CA LEU A 141 6.58 -16.68 -7.76
C LEU A 141 7.66 -16.55 -8.83
N HIS A 142 8.92 -16.48 -8.41
CA HIS A 142 10.00 -16.99 -9.25
C HIS A 142 9.85 -18.51 -9.20
N LEU A 143 9.06 -19.05 -10.13
CA LEU A 143 9.18 -20.45 -10.52
C LEU A 143 10.56 -20.59 -11.15
N LEU A 144 11.46 -21.29 -10.44
CA LEU A 144 12.55 -22.04 -11.08
C LEU A 144 11.97 -23.34 -11.63
#